data_AF-X1ITP5-F1
#
_entry.id   AF-X1ITP5-F1
#
_cell.length_a   1.000
_cell.length_b   1.000
_cell.length_c   1.000
_cell.angle_alpha   90.00
_cell.angle_beta   90.00
_cell.angle_gamma   90.00
#
_symmetry.space_group_name_H-M   'P 1'
#
loop_
_entity.id
_entity.type
_entity.pdbx_description
1 polymer ?
#
loop_
_entity_poly.entity_id
_entity_poly.type
_entity_poly.pdbx_seq_one_letter_code
_entity_poly.pdbx_strand_id
1 'polypeptide(L)'
;MSSEYLVGTTMPGYGVTLTVGIGIPVPILNEEICRYTAIKDEDIWAQIVDYSSSYPLGKKESLGEVNYAQLKSGKILIKNRDVLTGS
;
A
#
# COMPACT_ATOMS: atom_id res chain seq x y z
N MET A 1 17.61 15.68 -9.93
CA MET A 1 16.26 15.09 -9.99
C MET A 1 15.87 15.07 -11.45
N SER A 2 15.63 13.90 -12.02
CA SER A 2 15.36 13.77 -13.46
C SER A 2 13.85 13.64 -13.68
N SER A 3 13.31 14.28 -14.73
CA SER A 3 11.86 14.43 -14.92
C SER A 3 11.13 13.12 -15.21
N GLU A 4 11.83 12.08 -15.65
CA GLU A 4 11.29 10.75 -15.92
C GLU A 4 10.79 10.01 -14.67
N TYR A 5 11.22 10.41 -13.47
CA TYR A 5 10.76 9.81 -12.20
C TYR A 5 9.63 10.60 -11.52
N LEU A 6 9.12 11.64 -12.19
CA LEU A 6 8.11 12.55 -11.66
C LEU A 6 6.84 12.44 -12.50
N VAL A 7 5.72 12.08 -11.85
CA VAL A 7 4.42 11.95 -12.51
C VAL A 7 3.38 12.78 -11.76
N GLY A 8 2.67 13.65 -12.48
CA GLY A 8 1.52 14.37 -11.93
C GLY A 8 0.35 13.40 -11.75
N THR A 9 -0.22 13.36 -10.56
CA THR A 9 -1.33 12.48 -10.19
C THR A 9 -2.44 13.26 -9.47
N THR A 10 -3.58 12.62 -9.23
CA THR A 10 -4.67 13.18 -8.42
C THR A 10 -5.09 12.14 -7.40
N MET A 11 -4.96 12.49 -6.12
CA MET A 11 -5.49 11.68 -5.02
C MET A 11 -6.82 12.29 -4.56
N PRO A 12 -7.93 11.54 -4.56
CA PRO A 12 -9.22 12.04 -4.08
C PRO A 12 -9.10 12.63 -2.68
N GLY A 13 -9.58 13.86 -2.49
CA GLY A 13 -9.48 14.59 -1.22
C GLY A 13 -8.18 15.36 -0.98
N TYR A 14 -7.13 15.13 -1.79
CA TYR A 14 -5.82 15.79 -1.66
C TYR A 14 -5.47 16.71 -2.84
N GLY A 15 -6.22 16.64 -3.96
CA GLY A 15 -6.07 17.54 -5.10
C GLY A 15 -4.87 17.21 -6.00
N VAL A 16 -4.24 18.26 -6.56
CA VAL A 16 -3.07 18.10 -7.44
C VAL A 16 -1.92 17.49 -6.65
N THR A 17 -1.49 16.30 -7.06
CA THR A 17 -0.49 15.49 -6.35
C THR A 17 0.71 15.21 -7.27
N LEU A 18 1.90 15.07 -6.69
CA LEU A 18 3.10 14.65 -7.39
C LEU A 18 3.53 13.28 -6.88
N THR A 19 3.57 12.29 -7.77
CA THR A 19 4.15 10.98 -7.48
C THR A 19 5.62 10.97 -7.89
N VAL A 20 6.48 10.57 -6.94
CA VAL A 20 7.93 10.51 -7.13
C VAL A 20 8.37 9.05 -7.02
N GLY A 21 8.94 8.50 -8.09
CA GLY A 21 9.51 7.16 -8.10
C GLY A 21 10.86 7.13 -7.38
N ILE A 22 10.96 6.38 -6.28
CA ILE A 22 12.22 6.15 -5.56
C ILE A 22 12.46 4.64 -5.48
N GLY A 23 13.53 4.17 -6.12
CA GLY A 23 13.99 2.79 -6.00
C GLY A 23 15.04 2.66 -4.90
N ILE A 24 14.74 1.90 -3.85
CA ILE A 24 15.71 1.52 -2.82
C ILE A 24 16.00 0.03 -3.02
N PRO A 25 17.20 -0.36 -3.50
CA PRO A 25 17.52 -1.76 -3.68
C PRO A 25 17.63 -2.47 -2.33
N VAL A 26 17.09 -3.68 -2.23
CA VAL A 26 17.33 -4.57 -1.08
C VAL A 26 18.57 -5.41 -1.41
N PRO A 27 19.71 -5.22 -0.69
CA PRO A 27 20.92 -5.98 -0.98
C PRO A 27 20.75 -7.47 -0.66
N ILE A 28 20.96 -8.34 -1.65
CA ILE A 28 20.92 -9.80 -1.46
C ILE A 28 22.31 -10.28 -1.04
N LEU A 29 22.53 -10.46 0.26
CA LEU A 29 23.84 -10.84 0.82
C LEU A 29 23.98 -12.35 1.02
N ASN A 30 22.87 -13.08 1.10
CA ASN A 30 22.81 -14.52 1.31
C ASN A 30 21.43 -15.08 0.89
N GLU A 31 21.30 -16.40 0.92
CA GLU A 31 20.08 -17.13 0.55
C GLU A 31 18.89 -16.83 1.47
N GLU A 32 19.14 -16.52 2.74
CA GLU A 32 18.09 -16.20 3.70
C GLU A 32 17.39 -14.88 3.35
N ILE A 33 18.15 -13.83 3.01
CA ILE A 33 17.59 -12.55 2.55
C ILE A 33 16.79 -12.77 1.26
N CYS A 34 17.33 -13.53 0.32
CA CYS A 34 16.62 -13.88 -0.92
C CYS A 34 15.26 -14.53 -0.65
N ARG A 35 15.20 -15.45 0.33
CA ARG A 35 13.95 -16.09 0.73
C ARG A 35 12.94 -15.10 1.29
N TYR A 36 13.36 -14.18 2.15
CA TYR A 36 12.45 -13.18 2.71
C TYR A 36 11.94 -12.18 1.67
N THR A 37 12.78 -11.78 0.71
CA THR A 37 12.39 -10.82 -0.33
C THR A 37 11.59 -11.43 -1.48
N ALA A 38 11.60 -12.76 -1.61
CA ALA A 38 10.81 -13.50 -2.60
C ALA A 38 9.33 -13.73 -2.20
N ILE A 39 8.85 -13.07 -1.14
CA ILE A 39 7.47 -13.14 -0.70
C ILE A 39 6.50 -12.62 -1.78
N LYS A 40 5.36 -13.28 -1.95
CA LYS A 40 4.35 -12.90 -2.93
C LYS A 40 3.36 -11.88 -2.36
N ASP A 41 2.70 -11.14 -3.24
CA ASP A 41 1.64 -10.20 -2.88
C ASP A 41 0.49 -10.85 -2.06
N GLU A 42 0.22 -12.14 -2.26
CA GLU A 42 -0.81 -12.90 -1.51
C GLU A 42 -0.44 -13.15 -0.04
N ASP A 43 0.86 -13.08 0.27
CA ASP A 43 1.44 -13.35 1.58
C ASP A 43 1.79 -12.07 2.36
N ILE A 44 1.72 -10.89 1.72
CA ILE A 44 1.98 -9.60 2.38
C ILE A 44 0.65 -9.05 2.91
N TRP A 45 0.45 -9.11 4.22
CA TRP A 45 -0.77 -8.66 4.89
C TRP A 45 -0.65 -7.23 5.44
N ALA A 46 -1.74 -6.47 5.32
CA ALA A 46 -1.88 -5.11 5.82
C ALA A 46 -3.20 -4.93 6.58
N GLN A 47 -3.19 -4.00 7.54
CA GLN A 47 -4.37 -3.63 8.31
C GLN A 47 -5.18 -2.54 7.60
N ILE A 48 -6.50 -2.64 7.66
CA ILE A 48 -7.41 -1.58 7.21
C ILE A 48 -7.68 -0.68 8.42
N VAL A 49 -7.21 0.57 8.38
CA VAL A 49 -7.33 1.51 9.50
C VAL A 49 -8.26 2.67 9.15
N ASP A 50 -9.08 3.10 10.12
CA ASP A 50 -9.89 4.30 9.98
C ASP A 50 -9.01 5.56 10.05
N TYR A 51 -8.94 6.29 8.94
CA TYR A 51 -8.17 7.52 8.83
C TYR A 51 -8.81 8.71 9.58
N SER A 52 -10.11 8.65 9.87
CA SER A 52 -10.84 9.74 10.53
C SER A 52 -10.63 9.79 12.05
N SER A 53 -10.51 8.63 12.70
CA SER A 53 -10.40 8.54 14.16
C SER A 53 -9.25 7.67 14.65
N SER A 54 -9.12 6.43 14.18
CA SER A 54 -8.15 5.47 14.73
C SER A 54 -6.71 5.86 14.39
N TYR A 55 -6.43 6.26 13.15
CA TYR A 55 -5.11 6.70 12.71
C TYR A 55 -4.60 7.96 13.45
N PRO A 56 -5.31 9.10 13.47
CA PRO A 56 -4.82 10.32 14.13
C PRO A 56 -4.68 10.19 15.65
N LEU A 57 -5.44 9.28 16.27
CA LEU A 57 -5.40 9.03 17.72
C LEU A 57 -4.48 7.86 18.10
N GLY A 58 -3.79 7.24 17.13
CA GLY A 58 -2.89 6.11 17.38
C GLY A 58 -3.57 4.88 18.00
N LYS A 59 -4.88 4.70 17.76
CA LYS A 59 -5.64 3.56 18.29
C LYS A 59 -5.29 2.30 17.50
N LYS A 60 -5.05 1.20 18.21
CA LYS A 60 -4.83 -0.14 17.62
C LYS A 60 -6.14 -0.79 17.21
N GLU A 61 -6.88 -0.13 16.33
CA GLU A 61 -8.15 -0.63 15.80
C GLU A 61 -8.01 -0.93 14.31
N SER A 62 -8.37 -2.16 13.94
CA SER A 62 -8.38 -2.63 12.56
C SER A 62 -9.80 -2.95 12.13
N LEU A 63 -10.18 -2.45 10.95
CA LEU A 63 -11.45 -2.74 10.31
C LEU A 63 -11.43 -4.07 9.55
N GLY A 64 -10.26 -4.71 9.46
CA GLY A 64 -10.02 -5.96 8.75
C GLY A 64 -8.58 -6.06 8.23
N GLU A 65 -8.24 -7.21 7.70
CA GLU A 65 -6.94 -7.46 7.06
C GLU A 65 -7.12 -7.70 5.57
N VAL A 66 -6.13 -7.29 4.79
CA VAL A 66 -6.10 -7.43 3.34
C VAL A 66 -4.69 -7.75 2.89
N ASN A 67 -4.52 -8.58 1.88
CA ASN A 67 -3.21 -8.81 1.28
C ASN A 67 -2.95 -7.88 0.08
N TYR A 68 -1.69 -7.73 -0.30
CA TYR A 68 -1.31 -6.83 -1.39
C TYR A 68 -1.90 -7.27 -2.74
N ALA A 69 -2.15 -8.57 -2.95
CA ALA A 69 -2.79 -9.07 -4.16
C ALA A 69 -4.25 -8.54 -4.28
N GLN A 70 -4.99 -8.55 -3.17
CA GLN A 70 -6.34 -7.98 -3.09
C GLN A 70 -6.32 -6.46 -3.27
N LEU A 71 -5.38 -5.76 -2.64
CA LEU A 71 -5.24 -4.30 -2.80
C LEU A 71 -4.99 -3.92 -4.27
N LYS A 72 -4.13 -4.65 -4.97
CA LYS A 72 -3.82 -4.44 -6.39
C LYS A 72 -4.95 -4.87 -7.34
N SER A 73 -5.97 -5.57 -6.85
CA SER A 73 -7.11 -5.99 -7.67
C SER A 73 -8.08 -4.84 -8.03
N GLY A 74 -7.92 -3.67 -7.40
CA GLY A 74 -8.76 -2.49 -7.63
C GLY A 74 -10.02 -2.42 -6.74
N LYS A 75 -10.31 -3.47 -5.97
CA LYS A 75 -11.43 -3.48 -5.01
C LYS A 75 -11.22 -4.47 -3.86
N ILE A 76 -11.79 -4.16 -2.70
CA ILE A 76 -11.76 -5.00 -1.50
C ILE A 76 -13.12 -4.99 -0.80
N LEU A 77 -13.39 -6.01 0.02
CA LEU A 77 -14.63 -6.10 0.79
C LEU A 77 -14.40 -5.61 2.22
N ILE A 78 -15.13 -4.58 2.64
CA ILE A 78 -15.11 -4.05 4.01
C ILE A 78 -16.52 -4.08 4.57
N LYS A 79 -16.75 -4.81 5.68
CA LYS A 79 -18.08 -4.92 6.33
C LYS A 79 -19.20 -5.26 5.33
N ASN A 80 -18.96 -6.22 4.43
CA ASN A 80 -19.87 -6.64 3.35
C ASN A 80 -20.18 -5.57 2.29
N ARG A 81 -19.30 -4.59 2.10
CA ARG A 81 -19.40 -3.59 1.03
C ARG A 81 -18.15 -3.61 0.18
N ASP A 82 -18.33 -3.57 -1.13
CA ASP A 82 -17.23 -3.39 -2.07
C ASP A 82 -16.72 -1.94 -1.99
N VAL A 83 -15.41 -1.80 -1.78
CA VAL A 83 -14.70 -0.52 -1.72
C VAL A 83 -13.58 -0.54 -2.75
N LEU A 84 -13.50 0.51 -3.57
CA LEU A 84 -12.45 0.65 -4.58
C LEU A 84 -11.10 0.97 -3.93
N THR A 85 -10.03 0.38 -4.46
CA THR A 85 -8.65 0.72 -4.09
C THR A 85 -8.00 1.57 -5.19
N GLY A 86 -6.94 2.30 -4.84
CA GLY A 86 -6.18 3.09 -5.81
C GLY A 86 -5.46 2.18 -6.81
N SER A 87 -5.65 2.46 -8.10
CA SER A 87 -4.95 1.83 -9.23
C SER A 87 -3.80 2.70 -9.73
#